data_AF-A0A151UC43-F1
#
_entry.id   AF-A0A151UC43-F1
#
_cell.length_a   1.000
_cell.length_b   1.000
_cell.length_c   1.000
_cell.angle_alpha   90.00
_cell.angle_beta   90.00
_cell.angle_gamma   90.00
#
_symmetry.space_group_name_H-M   'P 1'
#
loop_
_entity.id
_entity.type
_entity.pdbx_description
1 polymer ?
#
loop_
_entity_poly.entity_id
_entity_poly.type
_entity_poly.pdbx_seq_one_letter_code
_entity_poly.pdbx_strand_id
1 'polypeptide(L)' 'LKRKKKSSPVPIWCVVGDFNNGRNQSERKGEGRIGTITGEMEHFNEFIADMELLDIPAMGRSFTWF' A
#
# COMPACT_ATOMS: atom_id res chain seq x y z
N LEU A 1 -17.63 3.07 -31.29
CA LEU A 1 -17.73 1.70 -30.73
C LEU A 1 -17.39 1.73 -29.24
N LYS A 2 -18.35 1.45 -28.33
CA LYS A 2 -18.05 1.29 -26.90
C LYS A 2 -17.58 -0.15 -26.64
N ARG A 3 -16.29 -0.34 -26.39
CA ARG A 3 -15.69 -1.65 -26.09
C ARG A 3 -16.21 -2.13 -24.73
N LYS A 4 -17.19 -3.04 -24.71
CA LYS A 4 -17.61 -3.72 -23.49
C LYS A 4 -16.49 -4.66 -23.04
N LYS A 5 -15.85 -4.36 -21.92
CA LYS A 5 -14.90 -5.25 -21.25
C LYS A 5 -15.71 -6.45 -20.75
N LYS A 6 -15.34 -7.67 -21.17
CA LYS A 6 -15.89 -8.90 -20.55
C LYS A 6 -15.46 -8.90 -19.08
N SER A 7 -16.39 -9.14 -18.16
CA SER A 7 -16.05 -9.28 -16.75
C SER A 7 -15.20 -10.54 -16.55
N SER A 8 -14.18 -10.43 -15.72
CA SER A 8 -13.47 -11.61 -15.23
C SER A 8 -14.47 -12.50 -14.47
N PRO A 9 -14.43 -13.83 -14.64
CA PRO A 9 -15.20 -14.75 -13.80
C PRO A 9 -14.70 -14.76 -12.35
N VAL A 10 -13.49 -14.27 -12.09
CA VAL A 10 -12.91 -14.12 -10.76
C VAL A 10 -13.22 -12.71 -10.23
N PRO A 11 -13.87 -12.56 -9.06
CA PRO A 11 -14.09 -11.26 -8.45
C PRO A 11 -12.74 -10.65 -8.03
N ILE A 12 -12.50 -9.41 -8.47
CA ILE A 12 -11.31 -8.65 -8.10
C ILE A 12 -11.66 -7.88 -6.83
N TRP A 13 -10.86 -8.07 -5.78
CA TRP A 13 -11.00 -7.39 -4.51
C TRP A 13 -9.81 -6.45 -4.30
N CYS A 14 -10.03 -5.37 -3.54
CA CYS A 14 -9.00 -4.43 -3.13
C CYS A 14 -9.18 -4.14 -1.64
N VAL A 15 -8.09 -4.12 -0.90
CA VAL A 15 -8.05 -3.72 0.51
C VAL A 15 -7.66 -2.25 0.57
N VAL A 16 -8.52 -1.40 1.13
CA VAL A 16 -8.32 0.05 1.17
C VAL A 16 -8.64 0.55 2.57
N GLY A 17 -7.79 1.43 3.09
CA GLY A 17 -7.98 2.05 4.41
C GLY A 17 -6.82 2.97 4.75
N ASP A 18 -6.89 3.56 5.94
CA ASP A 18 -5.76 4.25 6.54
C ASP A 18 -5.00 3.25 7.42
N PHE A 19 -3.84 2.80 6.92
CA PHE A 19 -3.01 1.82 7.61
C PHE A 19 -2.09 2.48 8.66
N ASN A 20 -1.98 3.82 8.69
CA ASN A 20 -1.02 4.57 9.49
C ASN A 20 0.45 4.13 9.32
N ASN A 21 0.76 3.45 8.22
CA ASN A 21 2.06 2.86 7.99
C ASN A 21 2.42 2.87 6.50
N GLY A 22 3.72 2.95 6.21
CA GLY A 22 4.27 2.84 4.86
C GLY A 22 5.03 1.52 4.70
N ARG A 23 5.42 1.18 3.48
CA ARG A 23 6.28 0.01 3.22
C ARG A 23 7.76 0.35 3.28
N ASN A 24 8.10 1.61 2.98
CA ASN A 24 9.47 2.09 2.84
C ASN A 24 9.68 3.40 3.59
N GLN A 25 10.90 3.61 4.04
CA GLN A 25 11.29 4.85 4.71
C GLN A 25 11.12 6.10 3.83
N SER A 26 11.19 5.96 2.51
CA SER A 26 10.97 7.05 1.54
C SER A 26 9.53 7.60 1.56
N GLU A 27 8.57 6.83 2.09
CA GLU A 27 7.15 7.20 2.17
C GLU A 27 6.82 8.05 3.41
N ARG A 28 7.81 8.28 4.29
CA ARG A 28 7.68 9.13 5.49
C ARG A 28 8.80 10.16 5.54
N LYS A 29 8.46 11.43 5.73
CA LYS A 29 9.43 12.54 5.84
C LYS A 29 9.38 13.17 7.21
N GLY A 30 10.56 13.57 7.72
CA GLY A 30 10.68 14.42 8.90
C GLY A 30 10.78 13.70 10.24
N GLU A 31 10.87 12.37 10.28
CA GLU A 31 10.84 11.63 11.55
C GLU A 31 12.18 11.04 11.95
N GLY A 32 12.68 11.43 13.12
CA GLY A 32 14.02 11.08 13.63
C GLY A 32 14.12 9.71 14.33
N ARG A 33 13.08 8.88 14.31
CA ARG A 33 13.03 7.58 15.00
C ARG A 33 13.16 6.42 14.01
N ILE A 34 14.35 6.28 13.43
CA ILE A 34 14.62 5.28 12.39
C ILE A 34 14.27 3.85 12.85
N GLY A 35 14.65 3.46 14.08
CA GLY A 35 14.53 2.07 14.54
C GLY A 35 13.11 1.57 14.89
N THR A 36 12.19 2.43 15.33
CA THR A 36 10.80 1.99 15.60
C THR A 36 10.00 1.94 14.30
N ILE A 37 10.27 2.86 13.38
CA ILE A 37 9.63 2.94 12.07
C ILE A 37 9.98 1.70 11.24
N THR A 38 11.22 1.21 11.30
CA THR A 38 11.62 -0.01 10.56
C THR A 38 10.83 -1.24 10.99
N GLY A 39 10.64 -1.45 12.31
CA GLY A 39 9.87 -2.61 12.78
C GLY A 39 8.38 -2.55 12.40
N GLU A 40 7.77 -1.36 12.48
CA GLU A 40 6.39 -1.19 12.01
C GLU A 40 6.28 -1.45 10.50
N MET A 41 7.22 -0.94 9.70
CA MET A 41 7.26 -1.17 8.25
C MET A 41 7.48 -2.66 7.90
N GLU A 42 8.34 -3.36 8.66
CA GLU A 42 8.58 -4.80 8.50
C GLU A 42 7.29 -5.60 8.70
N HIS A 43 6.59 -5.41 9.83
CA HIS A 43 5.32 -6.10 10.08
C HIS A 43 4.25 -5.78 9.01
N PHE A 44 4.24 -4.55 8.49
CA PHE A 44 3.30 -4.18 7.44
C PHE A 44 3.65 -4.87 6.11
N ASN A 45 4.93 -5.02 5.77
CA ASN A 45 5.36 -5.77 4.61
C ASN A 45 5.07 -7.28 4.74
N GLU A 46 5.22 -7.85 5.95
CA GLU A 46 4.83 -9.24 6.25
C GLU A 46 3.33 -9.44 6.06
N PHE A 47 2.49 -8.54 6.59
CA PHE A 47 1.04 -8.58 6.37
C PHE A 47 0.66 -8.58 4.88
N ILE A 48 1.31 -7.73 4.07
CA ILE A 48 1.07 -7.69 2.61
C ILE A 48 1.47 -9.02 1.96
N ALA A 49 2.60 -9.60 2.38
CA ALA A 49 3.10 -10.86 1.84
C ALA A 49 2.22 -12.06 2.23
N ASP A 50 1.86 -12.18 3.51
CA ASP A 50 1.04 -13.26 4.06
C ASP A 50 -0.36 -13.30 3.45
N MET A 51 -0.89 -12.13 3.09
CA MET A 51 -2.20 -11.98 2.45
C MET A 51 -2.14 -12.04 0.91
N GLU A 52 -0.94 -12.27 0.34
CA GLU A 52 -0.68 -12.27 -1.12
C GLU A 52 -1.18 -11.01 -1.83
N LEU A 53 -1.07 -9.85 -1.15
CA LEU A 53 -1.58 -8.58 -1.65
C LEU A 53 -0.58 -7.93 -2.62
N LEU A 54 -1.13 -7.36 -3.68
CA LEU A 54 -0.41 -6.47 -4.57
C LEU A 54 -0.59 -5.03 -4.10
N ASP A 55 0.52 -4.41 -3.72
CA ASP A 55 0.56 -2.98 -3.44
C ASP A 55 0.47 -2.18 -4.74
N ILE A 56 -0.47 -1.24 -4.78
CA ILE A 56 -0.77 -0.43 -5.96
C ILE A 56 -0.05 0.90 -5.78
N PRO A 57 0.89 1.26 -6.68
CA PRO A 57 1.61 2.53 -6.57
C PRO A 57 0.66 3.73 -6.50
N ALA A 58 0.90 4.62 -5.54
CA ALA A 58 0.18 5.87 -5.45
C ALA A 58 0.40 6.67 -6.75
N MET A 59 -0.67 6.90 -7.51
CA MET A 59 -0.62 7.76 -8.69
C MET A 59 -0.82 9.22 -8.27
N GLY A 60 0.13 10.09 -8.63
CA GLY A 60 0.05 11.53 -8.39
C GLY A 60 0.90 11.98 -7.20
N ARG A 61 0.29 12.10 -6.01
CA ARG A 61 0.97 12.62 -4.81
C ARG A 61 1.75 11.51 -4.13
N SER A 62 2.96 11.82 -3.66
CA SER A 62 3.85 10.88 -2.97
C SER A 62 3.48 10.61 -1.50
N PHE A 63 2.59 11.42 -0.92
CA PHE A 63 2.19 11.31 0.49
C PHE A 63 0.67 11.42 0.61
N THR A 64 0.08 10.62 1.50
CA THR A 64 -1.36 10.59 1.79
C THR A 64 -1.74 11.50 2.97
N TRP A 65 -0.79 11.83 3.85
CA TRP A 65 -1.00 12.62 5.06
C TRP A 65 0.15 13.62 5.28
N PHE A 66 -0.18 14.79 5.84
CA PHE A 66 0.74 15.93 6.09
C PHE A 66 0.57 16.47 7.50
#